data_AF-A0A6N6N6R9-F1
#
_entry.id   AF-A0A6N6N6R9-F1
#
_cell.length_a   1.000
_cell.length_b   1.000
_cell.length_c   1.000
_cell.angle_alpha   90.00
_cell.angle_beta   90.00
_cell.angle_gamma   90.00
#
_symmetry.space_group_name_H-M   'P 1'
#
loop_
_entity.id
_entity.type
_entity.pdbx_description
1 polymer ?
#
loop_
_entity_poly.entity_id
_entity_poly.type
_entity_poly.pdbx_seq_one_letter_code
_entity_poly.pdbx_strand_id
1 'polypeptide(L)'
;MKPKLDAKEKGFYGIMIIGAAAGLLEGTLAHGFSLRYVFPGAVLTLCAAFLGGFGGFLSKDLMRISRGLKPYRGVNNDGMMLGSFMGTLLGTLAQIAGSANGANILIGSMVGSAMGAWLGAMSDDFVSPMLALLESPTSSSAKKKMEGECSR
;
A
#
# COMPACT_ATOMS: atom_id res chain seq x y z
N MET A 1 1.34 -26.20 9.41
CA MET A 1 1.02 -24.87 9.96
C MET A 1 1.13 -23.88 8.81
N LYS A 2 0.03 -23.37 8.25
CA LYS A 2 0.12 -22.40 7.13
C LYS A 2 0.61 -21.07 7.71
N PRO A 3 1.74 -20.49 7.27
CA PRO A 3 2.14 -19.16 7.69
C PRO A 3 1.05 -18.19 7.24
N LYS A 4 0.36 -17.56 8.21
CA LYS A 4 -0.59 -16.48 7.92
C LYS A 4 0.26 -15.23 7.74
N LEU A 5 0.39 -14.77 6.50
CA LEU A 5 1.03 -13.50 6.18
C LEU A 5 0.28 -12.36 6.85
N ASP A 6 1.04 -11.49 7.53
CA ASP A 6 0.54 -10.26 8.15
C ASP A 6 0.02 -9.29 7.07
N ALA A 7 -0.89 -8.38 7.42
CA ALA A 7 -1.45 -7.39 6.49
C ALA A 7 -0.35 -6.53 5.85
N LYS A 8 0.71 -6.22 6.62
CA LYS A 8 1.90 -5.50 6.16
C LYS A 8 2.64 -6.25 5.07
N GLU A 9 2.87 -7.54 5.26
CA GLU A 9 3.58 -8.38 4.29
C GLU A 9 2.79 -8.49 2.99
N LYS A 10 1.46 -8.66 3.09
CA LYS A 10 0.58 -8.68 1.91
C LYS A 10 0.60 -7.35 1.15
N GLY A 11 0.55 -6.23 1.87
CA GLY A 11 0.68 -4.90 1.28
C GLY A 11 2.02 -4.73 0.57
N PHE A 12 3.11 -5.13 1.22
CA PHE A 12 4.46 -5.08 0.65
C PHE A 12 4.59 -5.89 -0.64
N TYR A 13 4.17 -7.16 -0.64
CA TYR A 13 4.18 -7.99 -1.85
C TYR A 13 3.25 -7.44 -2.93
N GLY A 14 2.11 -6.87 -2.55
CA GLY A 14 1.19 -6.21 -3.46
C GLY A 14 1.83 -5.03 -4.19
N ILE A 15 2.54 -4.16 -3.47
CA ILE A 15 3.26 -3.02 -4.06
C ILE A 15 4.31 -3.52 -5.05
N MET A 16 5.09 -4.54 -4.66
CA MET A 16 6.12 -5.10 -5.54
C MET A 16 5.53 -5.69 -6.83
N ILE A 17 4.42 -6.44 -6.74
CA ILE A 17 3.77 -7.05 -7.91
C ILE A 17 3.22 -5.96 -8.84
N ILE A 18 2.56 -4.94 -8.29
CA ILE A 18 1.99 -3.86 -9.10
C ILE A 18 3.09 -3.02 -9.75
N GLY A 19 4.15 -2.67 -9.00
CA GLY A 19 5.29 -1.94 -9.54
C GLY A 19 6.07 -2.72 -10.60
N ALA A 20 6.24 -4.03 -10.39
CA ALA A 20 6.81 -4.96 -11.37
C ALA A 20 5.97 -4.98 -12.66
N ALA A 21 4.64 -5.09 -12.53
CA ALA A 21 3.72 -5.08 -13.65
C ALA A 21 3.72 -3.73 -14.39
N ALA A 22 3.74 -2.62 -13.65
CA ALA A 22 3.81 -1.27 -14.22
C ALA A 22 5.09 -1.07 -15.04
N GLY A 23 6.25 -1.47 -14.50
CA GLY A 23 7.54 -1.41 -15.20
C GLY A 23 7.59 -2.34 -16.41
N LEU A 24 6.99 -3.53 -16.32
CA LEU A 24 6.88 -4.44 -17.46
C LEU A 24 5.98 -3.86 -18.55
N LEU A 25 4.80 -3.35 -18.21
CA LEU A 25 3.86 -2.76 -19.17
C LEU A 25 4.50 -1.58 -19.90
N GLU A 26 5.11 -0.66 -19.17
CA GLU A 26 5.79 0.49 -19.79
C GLU A 26 6.99 0.06 -20.64
N GLY A 27 7.80 -0.88 -20.16
CA GLY A 27 8.92 -1.45 -20.92
C GLY A 27 8.47 -2.12 -22.21
N THR A 28 7.38 -2.90 -22.15
CA THR A 28 6.82 -3.60 -23.32
C THR A 28 6.29 -2.65 -24.38
N LEU A 29 5.63 -1.56 -23.96
CA LEU A 29 5.05 -0.57 -24.87
C LEU A 29 6.12 0.30 -25.50
N ALA A 30 7.19 0.62 -24.77
CA ALA A 30 8.22 1.55 -25.24
C ALA A 30 9.37 0.87 -26.01
N HIS A 31 9.79 -0.34 -25.62
CA HIS A 31 11.02 -0.98 -26.13
C HIS A 31 10.83 -2.46 -26.54
N GLY A 32 9.60 -2.97 -26.50
CA GLY A 32 9.30 -4.40 -26.72
C GLY A 32 9.39 -5.25 -25.45
N PHE A 33 8.94 -6.50 -25.51
CA PHE A 33 8.86 -7.36 -24.33
C PHE A 33 10.25 -7.71 -23.79
N SER A 34 10.57 -7.17 -22.61
CA SER A 34 11.79 -7.49 -21.89
C SER A 34 11.54 -7.54 -20.38
N LEU A 35 11.89 -8.68 -19.78
CA LEU A 35 11.81 -8.89 -18.33
C LEU A 35 12.75 -7.98 -17.53
N ARG A 36 13.70 -7.32 -18.19
CA ARG A 36 14.65 -6.42 -17.53
C ARG A 36 13.98 -5.21 -16.88
N TYR A 37 12.79 -4.80 -17.34
CA TYR A 37 12.06 -3.65 -16.81
C TYR A 37 11.20 -3.96 -15.57
N VAL A 38 11.03 -5.24 -15.23
CA VAL A 38 10.26 -5.70 -14.06
C VAL A 38 10.93 -5.24 -12.76
N PHE A 39 12.23 -5.52 -12.63
CA PHE A 39 12.97 -5.26 -11.39
C PHE A 39 13.14 -3.76 -11.09
N PRO A 40 13.53 -2.90 -12.06
CA PRO A 40 13.56 -1.47 -11.86
C PRO A 40 12.18 -0.90 -11.50
N GLY A 41 11.10 -1.39 -12.12
CA GLY A 41 9.75 -0.97 -11.81
C GLY A 41 9.39 -1.19 -10.34
N ALA A 42 9.56 -2.43 -9.86
CA ALA A 42 9.28 -2.79 -8.47
C ALA A 42 10.11 -1.96 -7.47
N VAL A 43 11.43 -1.83 -7.71
CA VAL A 43 12.34 -1.07 -6.84
C VAL A 43 11.94 0.41 -6.78
N LEU A 44 11.64 1.03 -7.92
CA LEU A 44 11.27 2.44 -7.97
C LEU A 44 9.97 2.74 -7.22
N THR A 45 8.94 1.90 -7.37
CA THR A 45 7.72 2.01 -6.56
C THR A 45 7.98 1.84 -5.07
N LEU A 46 8.87 0.92 -4.69
CA LEU A 46 9.18 0.66 -3.28
C LEU A 46 9.97 1.81 -2.65
N CYS A 47 10.92 2.38 -3.39
CA CYS A 47 11.61 3.61 -3.00
C CYS A 47 10.62 4.79 -2.86
N ALA A 48 9.67 4.92 -3.78
CA ALA A 48 8.64 5.95 -3.71
C ALA A 48 7.71 5.76 -2.49
N ALA A 49 7.29 4.53 -2.20
CA ALA A 49 6.53 4.19 -1.00
C ALA A 49 7.28 4.58 0.27
N PHE A 50 8.58 4.22 0.35
CA PHE A 50 9.43 4.53 1.49
C PHE A 50 9.57 6.04 1.70
N LEU A 51 9.90 6.79 0.64
CA LEU A 51 10.05 8.25 0.69
C LEU A 51 8.73 8.93 1.08
N GLY A 52 7.61 8.49 0.51
CA GLY A 52 6.28 9.01 0.84
C GLY A 52 5.90 8.74 2.29
N GLY A 53 6.14 7.55 2.81
CA GLY A 53 5.87 7.21 4.21
C GLY A 53 6.77 7.98 5.17
N PHE A 54 8.06 8.12 4.86
CA PHE A 54 8.97 8.95 5.64
C PHE A 54 8.52 10.42 5.67
N GLY A 55 8.15 10.98 4.52
CA GLY A 55 7.57 12.32 4.42
C GLY A 55 6.27 12.45 5.21
N GLY A 56 5.45 11.40 5.24
CA GLY A 56 4.25 11.33 6.05
C GLY A 56 4.54 11.36 7.55
N PHE A 57 5.48 10.56 8.04
CA PHE A 57 5.88 10.60 9.45
C PHE A 57 6.46 11.96 9.86
N LEU A 58 7.34 12.54 9.03
CA LEU A 58 7.88 13.88 9.27
C LEU A 58 6.77 14.94 9.33
N SER A 59 5.83 14.91 8.38
CA SER A 59 4.69 15.82 8.36
C SER A 59 3.82 15.65 9.61
N LYS A 60 3.65 14.41 10.08
CA LYS A 60 2.87 14.07 11.27
C LYS A 60 3.49 14.69 12.50
N ASP A 61 4.81 14.51 12.63
CA ASP A 61 5.56 15.02 13.75
C ASP A 61 5.58 16.54 13.76
N LEU A 62 5.77 17.18 12.61
CA LEU A 62 5.66 18.63 12.48
C LEU A 62 4.28 19.13 12.91
N MET A 63 3.19 18.51 12.45
CA MET A 63 1.82 18.87 12.84
C MET A 63 1.53 18.63 14.33
N ARG A 64 2.12 17.59 14.93
CA ARG A 64 1.96 17.30 16.35
C ARG A 64 2.75 18.29 17.20
N ILE A 65 4.00 18.58 16.83
CA ILE A 65 4.86 19.56 17.51
C ILE A 65 4.22 20.96 17.41
N SER A 66 3.69 21.34 16.24
CA SER A 66 3.01 22.64 16.09
C SER A 66 1.75 22.77 16.96
N ARG A 67 1.18 21.65 17.42
CA ARG A 67 0.04 21.60 18.34
C ARG A 67 0.45 21.35 19.81
N GLY A 68 1.75 21.33 20.11
CA GLY A 68 2.27 21.05 21.46
C GLY A 68 2.10 19.59 21.91
N LEU A 69 1.81 18.67 20.99
CA LEU A 69 1.69 17.24 21.27
C LEU A 69 3.06 16.55 21.18
N LYS A 70 3.20 15.43 21.88
CA LYS A 70 4.45 14.64 21.85
C LYS A 70 4.66 14.02 20.45
N PRO A 71 5.92 13.90 20.00
CA PRO A 71 6.27 13.23 18.74
C PRO A 71 5.70 11.82 18.67
N TYR A 72 5.32 11.39 17.46
CA TYR A 72 4.78 10.07 17.26
C TYR A 72 5.86 9.01 17.50
N ARG A 73 5.60 8.10 18.44
CA ARG A 73 6.38 6.87 18.59
C ARG A 73 5.82 5.90 17.57
N GLY A 74 6.51 5.72 16.44
CA GLY A 74 6.11 4.86 15.32
C GLY A 74 6.03 3.38 15.72
N VAL A 75 4.98 3.00 16.45
CA VAL A 75 4.76 1.62 16.89
C VAL A 75 4.11 0.79 15.78
N ASN A 76 3.30 1.42 14.92
CA ASN A 76 2.65 0.78 13.78
C ASN A 76 2.98 1.48 12.46
N ASN A 77 2.80 0.73 11.36
CA ASN A 77 3.04 1.17 9.99
C ASN A 77 2.09 0.46 9.00
N ASP A 78 0.97 -0.05 9.51
CA ASP A 78 -0.04 -0.77 8.71
C ASP A 78 -0.71 0.16 7.70
N GLY A 79 -1.09 1.36 8.17
CA GLY A 79 -1.70 2.40 7.35
C GLY A 79 -0.75 2.86 6.25
N MET A 80 0.54 2.99 6.53
CA MET A 80 1.55 3.29 5.51
C MET A 80 1.61 2.19 4.43
N MET A 81 1.67 0.92 4.82
CA MET A 81 1.78 -0.21 3.88
C MET A 81 0.50 -0.42 3.06
N LEU A 82 -0.67 -0.31 3.67
CA LEU A 82 -1.94 -0.42 2.97
C LEU A 82 -2.22 0.81 2.09
N GLY A 83 -1.89 2.00 2.60
CA GLY A 83 -2.02 3.25 1.85
C GLY A 83 -1.11 3.26 0.63
N SER A 84 0.15 2.84 0.76
CA SER A 84 1.07 2.70 -0.37
C SER A 84 0.60 1.64 -1.37
N PHE A 85 0.12 0.48 -0.92
CA PHE A 85 -0.48 -0.52 -1.80
C PHE A 85 -1.65 0.05 -2.62
N MET A 86 -2.63 0.64 -1.94
CA MET A 86 -3.82 1.20 -2.59
C MET A 86 -3.45 2.36 -3.52
N GLY A 87 -2.56 3.23 -3.08
CA GLY A 87 -2.05 4.35 -3.88
C GLY A 87 -1.32 3.88 -5.13
N THR A 88 -0.47 2.85 -5.01
CA THR A 88 0.23 2.24 -6.16
C THR A 88 -0.78 1.69 -7.17
N LEU A 89 -1.80 0.95 -6.70
CA LEU A 89 -2.84 0.40 -7.55
C LEU A 89 -3.62 1.49 -8.28
N LEU A 90 -4.14 2.48 -7.55
CA LEU A 90 -4.95 3.56 -8.11
C LEU A 90 -4.13 4.45 -9.05
N GLY A 91 -2.88 4.77 -8.70
CA GLY A 91 -1.99 5.55 -9.55
C GLY A 91 -1.66 4.83 -10.87
N THR A 92 -1.46 3.51 -10.81
CA THR A 92 -1.26 2.69 -12.01
C THR A 92 -2.53 2.66 -12.88
N LEU A 93 -3.70 2.43 -12.28
CA LEU A 93 -4.98 2.39 -13.00
C LEU A 93 -5.36 3.74 -13.62
N ALA A 94 -5.16 4.83 -12.89
CA ALA A 94 -5.42 6.18 -13.40
C ALA A 94 -4.55 6.48 -14.62
N GLN A 95 -3.29 6.05 -14.60
CA GLN A 95 -2.37 6.27 -15.71
C GLN A 95 -2.68 5.37 -16.91
N ILE A 96 -3.11 4.13 -16.68
CA ILE A 96 -3.60 3.24 -17.75
C ILE A 96 -4.86 3.83 -18.40
N ALA A 97 -5.80 4.35 -17.61
CA ALA A 97 -7.04 4.92 -18.12
C ALA A 97 -6.82 6.25 -18.87
N GLY A 98 -5.83 7.05 -18.45
CA GLY A 98 -5.56 8.38 -19.00
C GLY A 98 -4.51 8.44 -20.11
N SER A 99 -3.69 7.40 -20.29
CA SER A 99 -2.57 7.41 -21.25
C SER A 99 -2.85 6.50 -22.45
N ALA A 100 -3.20 7.10 -23.59
CA ALA A 100 -3.49 6.39 -24.84
C ALA A 100 -2.31 5.53 -25.35
N ASN A 101 -1.08 5.88 -24.98
CA ASN A 101 0.14 5.16 -25.39
C ASN A 101 0.79 4.36 -24.24
N GLY A 102 0.17 4.32 -23.05
CA GLY A 102 0.74 3.71 -21.85
C GLY A 102 2.11 4.28 -21.43
N ALA A 103 2.44 5.49 -21.87
CA ALA A 103 3.58 6.24 -21.38
C ALA A 103 3.32 6.69 -19.93
N ASN A 104 4.35 6.59 -19.09
CA ASN A 104 4.39 7.04 -17.69
C ASN A 104 3.61 6.18 -16.69
N ILE A 105 3.21 4.95 -17.03
CA ILE A 105 2.49 4.04 -16.10
C ILE A 105 3.27 3.85 -14.79
N LEU A 106 4.59 3.69 -14.88
CA LEU A 106 5.46 3.56 -13.72
C LEU A 106 5.45 4.85 -12.87
N ILE A 107 5.45 6.02 -13.50
CA ILE A 107 5.37 7.30 -12.77
C ILE A 107 4.06 7.39 -11.99
N GLY A 108 2.93 7.01 -12.62
CA GLY A 108 1.63 6.94 -11.95
C GLY A 108 1.68 6.02 -10.73
N SER A 109 2.29 4.85 -10.87
CA SER A 109 2.48 3.90 -9.77
C SER A 109 3.37 4.46 -8.65
N MET A 110 4.46 5.16 -8.98
CA MET A 110 5.38 5.76 -8.01
C MET A 110 4.73 6.91 -7.24
N VAL A 111 4.09 7.84 -7.93
CA VAL A 111 3.40 8.99 -7.32
C VAL A 111 2.25 8.50 -6.45
N GLY A 112 1.45 7.56 -6.97
CA GLY A 112 0.39 6.91 -6.22
C GLY A 112 0.91 6.22 -4.97
N SER A 113 2.00 5.47 -5.08
CA SER A 113 2.64 4.79 -3.94
C SER A 113 3.12 5.78 -2.87
N ALA A 114 3.80 6.85 -3.28
CA ALA A 114 4.33 7.87 -2.38
C ALA A 114 3.20 8.64 -1.67
N MET A 115 2.20 9.11 -2.41
CA MET A 115 1.04 9.82 -1.83
C MET A 115 0.21 8.90 -0.93
N GLY A 116 0.00 7.66 -1.35
CA GLY A 116 -0.68 6.64 -0.56
C GLY A 116 0.06 6.32 0.75
N ALA A 117 1.38 6.20 0.70
CA ALA A 117 2.23 6.00 1.88
C ALA A 117 2.15 7.20 2.84
N TRP A 118 2.19 8.42 2.30
CA TRP A 118 2.09 9.64 3.09
C TRP A 118 0.74 9.71 3.81
N LEU A 119 -0.36 9.61 3.07
CA LEU A 119 -1.71 9.65 3.64
C LEU A 119 -1.97 8.49 4.60
N GLY A 120 -1.43 7.31 4.29
CA GLY A 120 -1.46 6.14 5.16
C GLY A 120 -0.72 6.36 6.48
N ALA A 121 0.44 7.01 6.46
CA ALA A 121 1.19 7.36 7.68
C ALA A 121 0.45 8.39 8.54
N MET A 122 -0.32 9.31 7.93
CA MET A 122 -1.20 10.24 8.64
C MET A 122 -2.32 9.52 9.38
N SER A 123 -2.97 8.54 8.72
CA SER A 123 -4.14 7.83 9.22
C SER A 123 -3.83 6.59 10.05
N ASP A 124 -2.55 6.21 10.17
CA ASP A 124 -2.08 5.00 10.86
C ASP A 124 -2.61 4.86 12.30
N ASP A 125 -2.84 5.98 12.99
CA ASP A 125 -3.42 6.01 14.34
C ASP A 125 -4.83 5.42 14.42
N PHE A 126 -5.57 5.41 13.30
CA PHE A 126 -6.93 4.87 13.18
C PHE A 126 -6.95 3.51 12.49
N VAL A 127 -6.03 3.28 11.54
CA VAL A 127 -6.02 2.07 10.71
C VAL A 127 -5.58 0.83 11.49
N SER A 128 -4.49 0.93 12.27
CA SER A 128 -4.00 -0.20 13.06
C SER A 128 -4.99 -0.70 14.12
N PRO A 129 -5.70 0.14 14.91
CA PRO A 129 -6.72 -0.38 15.83
C PRO A 129 -7.93 -0.97 15.10
N MET A 130 -8.31 -0.45 13.93
CA MET A 130 -9.35 -1.05 13.09
C MET A 130 -8.96 -2.45 12.60
N LEU A 131 -7.72 -2.64 12.15
CA LEU A 131 -7.19 -3.94 11.75
C LEU A 131 -7.16 -4.93 12.93
N ALA A 132 -6.72 -4.48 14.10
CA ALA A 132 -6.72 -5.30 15.30
C ALA A 132 -8.14 -5.76 15.69
N LEU A 133 -9.16 -4.91 15.49
CA LEU A 133 -10.57 -5.28 15.71
C LEU A 133 -11.10 -6.27 14.66
N LEU A 134 -10.69 -6.13 13.40
CA LEU A 134 -11.04 -7.07 12.32
C LEU A 134 -10.41 -8.46 12.52
N GLU A 135 -9.17 -8.50 13.01
CA GLU A 135 -8.46 -9.74 13.33
C GLU A 135 -8.87 -10.36 14.68
N SER A 136 -9.56 -9.60 15.53
CA SER A 136 -10.08 -10.13 16.79
C SER A 136 -11.10 -11.26 16.54
N PRO A 137 -11.04 -12.37 17.29
CA PRO A 137 -11.79 -13.61 17.02
C PRO A 137 -13.32 -13.48 17.12
N THR A 138 -13.85 -12.34 17.56
CA THR A 138 -15.29 -12.05 17.57
C THR A 138 -15.91 -12.01 16.17
N SER A 139 -15.17 -11.63 15.13
CA SER A 139 -15.64 -11.65 13.73
C SER A 139 -15.71 -13.07 13.15
N SER A 140 -14.79 -13.95 13.55
CA SER A 140 -14.76 -15.36 13.12
C SER A 140 -15.78 -16.23 13.87
N SER A 141 -16.09 -15.91 15.13
CA SER A 141 -17.07 -16.67 15.93
C SER A 141 -18.51 -16.36 15.54
N ALA A 142 -18.81 -15.15 15.04
CA ALA A 142 -20.13 -14.81 14.49
C ALA A 142 -20.42 -15.56 13.17
N LYS A 143 -19.40 -15.74 12.32
CA LYS A 143 -19.54 -16.50 11.07
C LYS A 143 -19.74 -18.00 11.31
N LYS A 144 -19.03 -18.56 12.31
CA LYS A 144 -19.19 -19.97 12.71
C LYS A 144 -20.52 -20.27 13.39
N LYS A 145 -21.12 -19.30 14.09
CA LYS A 145 -22.47 -19.44 14.66
C LYS A 145 -23.57 -19.43 13.59
N MET A 146 -23.47 -18.55 12.59
CA MET A 146 -24.46 -18.51 11.50
C MET A 146 -24.42 -19.73 10.57
N GLU A 147 -23.24 -20.29 10.29
CA GLU A 147 -23.13 -21.53 9.50
C GLU A 147 -23.60 -22.78 10.27
N GLY A 148 -23.62 -22.73 11.61
CA GLY A 148 -24.12 -23.82 12.46
C GLY A 148 -25.64 -23.79 12.70
N GLU A 149 -26.29 -22.63 12.59
CA GLU A 149 -27.75 -22.49 12.75
C GLU A 149 -28.53 -22.70 11.45
N CYS A 150 -27.90 -22.56 10.27
CA CYS A 150 -28.56 -22.81 8.97
C CYS A 150 -28.53 -24.30 8.55
N SER A 151 -28.08 -25.21 9.41
CA SER A 151 -28.03 -26.67 9.17
C SER A 151 -28.76 -27.48 10.24
N ARG A 152 -29.75 -26.91 10.93
CA ARG A 152 -30.70 -27.64 11.79
C ARG A 152 -32.13 -27.38 11.36
#